data_AF-A0A7V9YYR4-F1
#
_entry.id   AF-A0A7V9YYR4-F1
#
_cell.length_a   1.000
_cell.length_b   1.000
_cell.length_c   1.000
_cell.angle_alpha   90.00
_cell.angle_beta   90.00
_cell.angle_gamma   90.00
#
_symmetry.space_group_name_H-M   'P 1'
#
loop_
_entity.id
_entity.type
_entity.pdbx_description
1 polymer ?
#
loop_
_entity_poly.entity_id
_entity_poly.type
_entity_poly.pdbx_seq_one_letter_code
_entity_poly.pdbx_strand_id
1 'polypeptide(L)' 'MDKFVFLFLACILAGFALIKLPLAGSPLASIEPITFFIGILTILVFSLVLIFKGIMALAGK' A
#
# COMPACT_ATOMS: atom_id res chain seq x y z
N MET A 1 -1.56 -15.42 15.02
CA MET A 1 -0.92 -14.36 14.20
C MET A 1 -1.82 -14.06 13.03
N ASP A 2 -2.56 -12.97 13.07
CA ASP A 2 -3.54 -12.59 12.06
C ASP A 2 -2.87 -12.42 10.69
N LYS A 3 -2.98 -13.45 9.84
CA LYS A 3 -2.49 -13.48 8.45
C LYS A 3 -2.87 -12.23 7.65
N PHE A 4 -3.97 -11.57 8.04
CA PHE A 4 -4.43 -10.30 7.46
C PHE A 4 -3.53 -9.10 7.77
N VAL A 5 -2.94 -9.00 8.96
CA VAL A 5 -2.04 -7.87 9.33
C VAL A 5 -0.78 -7.89 8.46
N PHE A 6 -0.20 -9.07 8.26
CA PHE A 6 0.93 -9.26 7.34
C PHE A 6 0.55 -9.00 5.89
N LEU A 7 -0.65 -9.38 5.46
CA LEU A 7 -1.15 -9.07 4.11
C LEU A 7 -1.27 -7.56 3.90
N PHE A 8 -1.85 -6.81 4.84
CA PHE A 8 -1.97 -5.35 4.75
C PHE A 8 -0.61 -4.66 4.74
N LEU A 9 0.33 -5.12 5.58
CA LEU A 9 1.69 -4.62 5.58
C LEU A 9 2.40 -4.89 4.23
N ALA A 10 2.26 -6.10 3.69
CA ALA A 10 2.82 -6.45 2.38
C ALA A 10 2.21 -5.61 1.25
N CYS A 11 0.90 -5.30 1.30
CA CYS A 11 0.26 -4.41 0.34
C CYS A 11 0.78 -2.97 0.42
N ILE A 12 1.05 -2.45 1.63
CA ILE A 12 1.69 -1.13 1.79
C ILE A 12 3.09 -1.13 1.17
N LEU A 13 3.90 -2.15 1.46
CA LEU A 13 5.25 -2.29 0.90
C LEU A 13 5.20 -2.40 -0.63
N ALA A 14 4.24 -3.16 -1.18
CA ALA A 14 4.02 -3.25 -2.62
C ALA A 14 3.62 -1.91 -3.23
N GLY A 15 2.78 -1.11 -2.56
CA GLY A 15 2.43 0.25 -3.02
C GLY A 15 3.65 1.18 -3.08
N PHE A 16 4.56 1.11 -2.10
CA PHE A 16 5.82 1.86 -2.15
C PHE A 16 6.75 1.37 -3.26
N ALA A 17 6.82 0.06 -3.48
CA ALA A 17 7.60 -0.53 -4.57
C ALA A 17 7.06 -0.11 -5.94
N LEU A 18 5.73 -0.03 -6.08
CA LEU A 18 5.05 0.42 -7.29
C LEU A 18 5.40 1.87 -7.64
N ILE A 19 5.44 2.77 -6.64
CA ILE A 19 5.83 4.18 -6.81
C ILE A 19 7.31 4.32 -7.19
N LYS A 20 8.18 3.45 -6.67
CA LYS A 20 9.64 3.50 -6.86
C LYS A 20 10.11 2.73 -8.09
N LEU A 21 9.20 2.12 -8.85
CA LEU A 21 9.56 1.37 -10.05
C LEU A 21 10.03 2.35 -11.14
N PRO A 22 11.25 2.20 -11.69
CA PRO A 22 11.70 3.06 -12.77
C PRO A 22 10.93 2.72 -14.06
N LEU A 23 9.89 3.50 -14.35
CA LEU A 23 9.11 3.38 -15.58
C LEU A 23 9.70 4.22 -16.73
N ALA A 24 10.61 5.14 -16.42
CA ALA A 24 11.32 5.97 -17.38
C ALA A 24 12.16 5.08 -18.33
N GLY A 25 11.89 5.18 -19.64
CA GLY A 25 12.55 4.38 -20.67
C GLY A 25 11.92 3.00 -20.93
N SER A 26 10.82 2.67 -20.27
CA SER A 26 10.03 1.46 -20.54
C SER A 26 8.80 1.76 -21.41
N PRO A 27 8.20 0.76 -22.08
CA PRO A 27 6.91 0.89 -22.77
C PRO A 27 5.76 1.36 -21.86
N LEU A 28 5.96 1.27 -20.54
CA LEU A 28 4.99 1.61 -19.50
C LEU A 28 5.17 3.05 -18.99
N ALA A 29 6.05 3.86 -19.58
CA ALA A 29 6.22 5.27 -19.20
C ALA A 29 4.90 6.06 -19.29
N SER A 30 4.02 5.73 -20.24
CA SER A 30 2.71 6.39 -20.39
C SER A 30 1.73 6.11 -19.25
N ILE A 31 1.92 5.03 -18.48
CA ILE A 31 1.06 4.69 -17.34
C ILE A 31 1.68 5.07 -15.99
N GLU A 32 2.86 5.67 -15.98
CA GLU A 32 3.54 6.16 -14.77
C GLU A 32 2.61 6.97 -13.83
N PRO A 33 1.84 7.97 -14.30
CA PRO A 33 0.94 8.73 -13.43
C PRO A 33 -0.19 7.87 -12.83
N ILE A 34 -0.69 6.87 -13.55
CA ILE A 34 -1.73 5.95 -13.07
C ILE A 34 -1.14 5.03 -11.98
N THR A 35 0.04 4.50 -12.25
CA THR A 35 0.81 3.64 -11.35
C THR A 35 1.12 4.35 -10.03
N PHE A 36 1.52 5.62 -10.11
CA PHE A 36 1.74 6.48 -8.94
C PHE A 36 0.46 6.71 -8.13
N PHE A 37 -0.65 7.01 -8.81
CA PHE A 37 -1.94 7.22 -8.15
C PHE A 37 -2.43 5.96 -7.41
N ILE A 38 -2.34 4.79 -8.06
CA ILE A 38 -2.70 3.50 -7.46
C ILE A 38 -1.79 3.18 -6.28
N GLY A 39 -0.49 3.43 -6.38
CA GLY A 39 0.46 3.21 -5.30
C GLY A 39 0.13 4.04 -4.06
N ILE A 40 -0.15 5.33 -4.22
CA ILE A 40 -0.57 6.22 -3.13
C ILE A 40 -1.88 5.73 -2.51
N LEU A 41 -2.87 5.43 -3.34
CA LEU A 41 -4.21 5.02 -2.89
C LEU A 41 -4.14 3.70 -2.10
N THR A 42 -3.31 2.77 -2.57
CA THR A 42 -2.99 1.51 -1.88
C THR A 42 -2.39 1.78 -0.50
N ILE A 43 -1.32 2.57 -0.42
CA ILE A 43 -0.65 2.89 0.86
C ILE A 43 -1.64 3.54 1.82
N LEU A 44 -2.43 4.52 1.35
CA LEU A 44 -3.36 5.28 2.17
C LEU A 44 -4.47 4.39 2.75
N VAL A 45 -5.14 3.59 1.91
CA VAL A 45 -6.24 2.72 2.36
C VAL A 45 -5.75 1.65 3.32
N PHE A 46 -4.67 0.94 2.97
CA PHE A 46 -4.17 -0.14 3.82
C PHE A 46 -3.55 0.37 5.13
N SER A 47 -2.91 1.54 5.12
CA SER A 47 -2.40 2.19 6.32
C SER A 47 -3.53 2.58 7.27
N LEU A 48 -4.62 3.17 6.76
CA LEU A 48 -5.81 3.49 7.55
C LEU A 48 -6.42 2.24 8.19
N VAL A 49 -6.54 1.14 7.43
CA VAL A 49 -7.06 -0.14 7.96
C VAL A 49 -6.17 -0.68 9.08
N LEU A 50 -4.83 -0.66 8.90
CA LEU A 50 -3.91 -1.11 9.94
C LEU A 50 -3.99 -0.25 11.20
N ILE A 51 -4.05 1.07 11.05
CA ILE A 51 -4.21 2.01 12.18
C ILE A 51 -5.53 1.72 12.91
N PHE A 52 -6.63 1.55 12.18
CA PHE A 52 -7.93 1.25 12.78
C PHE A 52 -7.92 -0.09 13.54
N LYS A 53 -7.34 -1.14 12.95
CA LYS A 53 -7.19 -2.44 13.61
C LYS A 53 -6.28 -2.35 14.84
N GLY A 54 -5.22 -1.55 14.79
CA GLY A 54 -4.34 -1.29 15.93
C GLY A 54 -5.06 -0.59 17.06
N ILE A 55 -5.88 0.43 16.74
CA ILE A 55 -6.71 1.16 17.72
C ILE A 55 -7.74 0.22 18.35
N MET A 56 -8.43 -0.62 17.58
CA MET A 56 -9.39 -1.60 18.13
C MET A 56 -8.70 -2.58 19.10
N ALA A 57 -7.54 -3.12 18.70
CA ALA A 57 -6.75 -4.01 19.55
C ALA A 57 -6.31 -3.34 20.86
N LEU A 58 -5.90 -2.06 20.80
CA LEU A 58 -5.58 -1.24 21.97
C LEU A 58 -6.81 -0.95 22.85
N ALA A 59 -7.98 -0.78 22.23
CA ALA A 59 -9.25 -0.59 22.93
C ALA A 59 -9.80 -1.88 23.56
N GLY A 60 -9.05 -3.00 23.52
CA GLY A 60 -9.41 -4.25 24.16
C GLY A 60 -10.55 -5.02 23.45
N LYS A 61 -10.78 -4.72 22.16
CA LYS A 61 -11.69 -5.46 21.27
C LYS A 61 -10.92 -6.09 20.12
#